data_AF-A0A0P1KXG4-F1
#
_entry.id   AF-A0A0P1KXG4-F1
#
_cell.length_a   1.000
_cell.length_b   1.000
_cell.length_c   1.000
_cell.angle_alpha   90.00
_cell.angle_beta   90.00
_cell.angle_gamma   90.00
#
_symmetry.space_group_name_H-M   'P 1'
#
loop_
_entity.id
_entity.type
_entity.pdbx_description
1 polymer ?
#
loop_
_entity_poly.entity_id
_entity_poly.type
_entity_poly.pdbx_seq_one_letter_code
_entity_poly.pdbx_strand_id
1 'polypeptide(L)' 'MRSRRSPHNPLANPVVMHAGPREHVSQEQAMQFLGRFIREREEEADADASGALAQLRRVERNFKGLPPAVLDTE' A
#
# COMPACT_ATOMS: atom_id res chain seq x y z
N MET A 1 16.51 23.27 -21.76
CA MET A 1 16.42 21.94 -21.10
C MET A 1 15.10 21.89 -20.33
N ARG A 2 14.16 21.01 -20.71
CA ARG A 2 12.87 20.88 -19.99
C ARG A 2 13.10 20.17 -18.65
N SER A 3 12.60 20.78 -17.57
CA SER A 3 12.63 20.17 -16.23
C SER A 3 11.84 18.86 -16.24
N ARG A 4 12.44 17.77 -15.75
CA ARG A 4 11.81 16.44 -15.60
C ARG A 4 11.05 16.29 -14.26
N ARG A 5 10.87 17.37 -13.51
CA ARG A 5 10.20 17.32 -12.20
C ARG A 5 8.69 17.31 -12.42
N SER A 6 8.00 16.33 -11.84
CA SER A 6 6.53 16.30 -11.85
C SER A 6 5.97 17.57 -11.21
N PRO A 7 4.92 18.17 -11.80
CA PRO A 7 4.31 19.37 -11.25
C PRO A 7 3.62 19.03 -9.93
N HIS A 8 4.01 19.69 -8.85
CA HIS A 8 3.29 19.62 -7.58
C HIS A 8 1.98 20.39 -7.74
N ASN A 9 0.84 19.68 -7.67
CA ASN A 9 -0.48 20.29 -7.80
C ASN A 9 -1.39 19.86 -6.64
N PRO A 10 -2.36 20.71 -6.25
CA PRO A 10 -3.28 20.43 -5.15
C PRO A 10 -4.39 19.44 -5.53
N LEU A 11 -4.53 19.07 -6.81
CA LEU A 11 -5.52 18.10 -7.27
C LEU A 11 -5.11 16.67 -6.94
N ALA A 12 -3.81 16.37 -7.04
CA ALA A 12 -3.26 15.04 -6.79
C ALA A 12 -2.58 14.92 -5.41
N ASN A 13 -2.27 16.04 -4.75
CA ASN A 13 -1.58 16.04 -3.45
C ASN A 13 -2.28 17.00 -2.47
N PRO A 14 -2.47 16.60 -1.20
CA PRO A 14 -3.00 17.50 -0.19
C PRO A 14 -2.06 18.69 0.02
N VAL A 15 -2.61 19.89 0.21
CA VAL A 15 -1.84 21.13 0.43
C VAL A 15 -1.10 21.10 1.77
N VAL A 16 -1.75 20.56 2.81
CA VAL A 16 -1.17 20.37 4.14
C VAL A 16 -1.68 19.06 4.74
N MET A 17 -0.82 18.31 5.44
CA MET A 17 -1.20 17.19 6.30
C MET A 17 -0.69 17.45 7.72
N HIS A 18 -1.58 17.47 8.71
CA HIS A 18 -1.23 17.60 10.12
C HIS A 18 -1.23 16.22 10.78
N ALA A 19 -0.08 15.81 11.32
CA ALA A 19 0.00 14.55 12.05
C ALA A 19 -0.71 14.66 13.41
N GLY A 20 -1.58 13.69 13.71
CA GLY A 20 -2.16 13.51 15.04
C GLY A 20 -1.31 12.61 15.95
N PRO A 21 -1.80 12.30 17.16
CA PRO A 21 -1.18 11.29 18.02
C PRO A 21 -1.12 9.93 17.33
N ARG A 22 -0.08 9.14 17.62
CA ARG A 22 0.17 7.83 17.00
C ARG A 22 0.10 6.74 18.06
N GLU A 23 -0.40 5.58 17.67
CA GLU A 23 -0.53 4.41 18.54
C GLU A 23 -0.03 3.17 17.80
N HIS A 24 0.61 2.26 18.53
CA HIS A 24 1.02 0.96 18.01
C HIS A 24 -0.17 0.02 17.97
N VAL A 25 -0.33 -0.71 16.86
CA VAL A 25 -1.36 -1.74 16.71
C VAL A 25 -0.78 -3.13 16.93
N SER A 26 -1.61 -4.07 17.38
CA SER A 26 -1.22 -5.46 17.48
C SER A 26 -1.06 -6.10 16.09
N GLN A 27 -0.40 -7.26 16.05
CA GLN A 27 -0.23 -8.02 14.82
C GLN A 27 -1.57 -8.43 14.20
N GLU A 28 -2.54 -8.85 15.02
CA GLU A 28 -3.87 -9.26 14.59
C GLU A 28 -4.62 -8.10 13.95
N GLN A 29 -4.54 -6.91 14.56
CA GLN A 29 -5.17 -5.69 14.05
C GLN A 29 -4.57 -5.28 12.71
N ALA A 30 -3.24 -5.34 12.57
CA ALA A 30 -2.56 -5.06 11.31
C ALA A 30 -2.99 -6.04 10.21
N MET A 31 -3.12 -7.32 10.54
CA MET A 31 -3.57 -8.35 9.60
C MET A 31 -5.02 -8.18 9.15
N GLN A 32 -5.91 -7.84 10.09
CA GLN A 32 -7.31 -7.55 9.77
C GLN A 32 -7.43 -6.33 8.85
N PHE A 33 -6.65 -5.28 9.13
CA PHE A 33 -6.59 -4.08 8.28
C PHE A 33 -6.10 -4.42 6.87
N LEU A 34 -4.94 -5.08 6.74
CA LEU A 34 -4.35 -5.42 5.44
C LEU A 34 -5.31 -6.26 4.59
N GLY A 35 -5.92 -7.30 5.18
CA GLY A 35 -6.84 -8.16 4.45
C GLY A 35 -8.09 -7.43 3.94
N ARG A 36 -8.63 -6.51 4.75
CA ARG A 36 -9.77 -5.67 4.37
C ARG A 36 -9.39 -4.66 3.29
N PHE A 37 -8.34 -3.87 3.54
CA PHE A 37 -7.92 -2.79 2.65
C PHE A 37 -7.56 -3.30 1.26
N ILE A 38 -6.79 -4.39 1.17
CA ILE A 38 -6.39 -4.93 -0.13
C ILE A 38 -7.61 -5.41 -0.92
N ARG A 39 -8.58 -6.08 -0.26
CA ARG A 39 -9.81 -6.53 -0.92
C ARG A 39 -10.64 -5.37 -1.46
N GLU A 40 -10.88 -4.34 -0.64
CA GLU A 40 -11.66 -3.16 -1.05
C GLU A 40 -11.03 -2.48 -2.28
N ARG A 41 -9.69 -2.35 -2.30
CA ARG A 41 -8.98 -1.71 -3.43
C ARG A 41 -8.85 -2.58 -4.68
N GLU A 42 -8.77 -3.90 -4.53
CA GLU A 42 -8.83 -4.83 -5.66
C GLU A 42 -10.22 -4.79 -6.32
N GLU A 43 -11.30 -4.68 -5.53
CA GLU A 43 -12.68 -4.56 -6.02
C GLU A 43 -12.94 -3.22 -6.73
N GLU A 44 -12.33 -2.12 -6.28
CA GLU A 44 -12.39 -0.81 -6.94
C GLU A 44 -11.67 -0.79 -8.31
N ALA A 45 -10.92 -1.84 -8.65
CA ALA A 45 -10.15 -1.96 -9.89
C ALA A 45 -9.21 -0.78 -10.16
N ASP A 46 -8.63 -0.20 -9.10
CA ASP A 46 -7.68 0.90 -9.19
C ASP A 46 -6.36 0.42 -9.83
N ALA A 47 -6.22 0.66 -11.14
CA ALA A 47 -5.08 0.24 -11.94
C ALA A 47 -3.77 0.87 -11.46
N ASP A 48 -3.82 2.10 -10.92
CA ASP A 48 -2.64 2.81 -10.43
C ASP A 48 -2.16 2.22 -9.09
N ALA A 49 -3.07 1.64 -8.30
CA ALA A 49 -2.76 0.98 -7.04
C ALA A 49 -2.25 -0.46 -7.19
N SER A 50 -2.46 -1.11 -8.34
CA SER A 50 -2.15 -2.54 -8.57
C SER A 50 -0.74 -2.97 -8.13
N GLY A 51 0.28 -2.17 -8.46
CA GLY A 51 1.67 -2.41 -8.04
C GLY A 51 1.87 -2.31 -6.53
N ALA A 52 1.21 -1.36 -5.87
CA ALA A 52 1.26 -1.20 -4.41
C ALA A 52 0.48 -2.32 -3.68
N LEU A 53 -0.66 -2.76 -4.23
CA LEU A 53 -1.44 -3.88 -3.68
C LEU A 53 -0.62 -5.18 -3.70
N ALA A 54 0.13 -5.44 -4.77
CA ALA A 54 1.05 -6.58 -4.83
C ALA A 54 2.15 -6.52 -3.76
N GLN A 55 2.64 -5.32 -3.42
CA GLN A 55 3.57 -5.14 -2.30
C GLN A 55 2.90 -5.41 -0.95
N LEU A 56 1.68 -4.91 -0.74
CA LEU A 56 0.92 -5.15 0.50
C LEU A 56 0.58 -6.63 0.71
N ARG A 57 0.28 -7.38 -0.37
CA ARG A 57 0.10 -8.85 -0.30
C ARG A 57 1.35 -9.57 0.22
N ARG A 58 2.56 -9.09 -0.13
CA ARG A 58 3.82 -9.64 0.40
C ARG A 58 3.98 -9.32 1.88
N VAL A 59 3.62 -8.11 2.30
CA VAL A 59 3.64 -7.71 3.71
C VAL A 59 2.67 -8.57 4.53
N GLU A 60 1.42 -8.70 4.07
CA GLU A 60 0.40 -9.57 4.69
C GLU A 60 0.92 -11.01 4.85
N ARG A 61 1.57 -11.56 3.82
CA ARG A 61 2.18 -12.88 3.86
C ARG A 61 3.31 -12.99 4.90
N ASN A 62 4.18 -11.97 5.00
CA ASN A 62 5.27 -11.97 5.97
C ASN A 62 4.74 -11.99 7.41
N PHE A 63 3.67 -11.26 7.70
CA PHE A 63 3.01 -11.32 9.01
C PHE A 63 2.38 -12.69 9.32
N LYS A 64 2.07 -13.50 8.29
CA LYS A 64 1.63 -14.90 8.45
C LYS A 64 2.81 -15.88 8.65
N GLY A 65 4.05 -15.40 8.61
CA GLY A 65 5.26 -16.25 8.76
C GLY A 65 5.56 -17.13 7.54
N LEU A 66 4.93 -16.84 6.39
CA LEU A 66 5.13 -17.61 5.17
C LEU A 66 6.38 -17.10 4.42
N PRO A 67 7.19 -18.00 3.83
CA PRO A 67 8.38 -17.60 3.10
C PRO A 67 8.02 -16.70 1.91
N PRO A 68 8.97 -15.87 1.43
CA PRO A 68 8.75 -15.18 0.18
C PRO A 68 8.50 -16.20 -0.91
N ALA A 69 7.34 -16.17 -1.57
CA ALA A 69 7.15 -16.89 -2.83
C ALA A 69 8.24 -16.35 -3.75
N VAL A 70 9.24 -17.20 -3.98
CA VAL A 70 10.16 -17.05 -5.08
C VAL A 70 9.23 -16.92 -6.29
N LEU A 71 9.42 -15.86 -7.07
CA LEU A 71 8.81 -15.80 -8.38
C LEU A 71 9.37 -17.01 -9.12
N ASP A 72 8.59 -18.08 -9.22
CA ASP A 72 8.88 -19.18 -10.14
C ASP A 72 8.78 -18.57 -11.55
N THR A 73 9.90 -18.04 -12.03
CA THR A 73 10.11 -17.68 -13.43
C THR A 73 10.39 -18.98 -14.17
N GLU A 74 9.35 -19.59 -14.71
CA GLU A 74 9.45 -20.48 -15.88
C GLU A 74 9.33 -19.67 -17.17
#